data_AF-A0A1C8DQ08-F1
#
_entry.id   AF-A0A1C8DQ08-F1
#
_cell.length_a   1.000
_cell.length_b   1.000
_cell.length_c   1.000
_cell.angle_alpha   90.00
_cell.angle_beta   90.00
_cell.angle_gamma   90.00
#
_symmetry.space_group_name_H-M   'P 1'
#
loop_
_entity.id
_entity.type
_entity.pdbx_description
1 polymer ?
#
loop_
_entity_poly.entity_id
_entity_poly.type
_entity_poly.pdbx_seq_one_letter_code
_entity_poly.pdbx_strand_id
1 'polypeptide(L)' 'QSEFYHARQFGEKGLQTLDMEKGIDERPTYVVFNGAVGSLTGDKALQAKVGERVRLFIGNGGPNLVSSFHIIG' A
#
# COMPACT_ATOMS: atom_id res chain seq x y z
N GLN A 1 3.17 -4.86 0.35
CA GLN A 1 3.27 -3.40 0.16
C GLN A 1 3.71 -3.14 -1.27
N SER A 2 3.19 -2.08 -1.86
CA SER A 2 3.65 -1.52 -3.12
C SER A 2 3.50 -0.01 -3.14
N GLU A 3 4.32 0.64 -3.95
CA GLU A 3 4.25 2.07 -4.21
C GLU A 3 3.64 2.37 -5.58
N PHE A 4 2.91 3.48 -5.68
CA PHE A 4 2.40 4.01 -6.93
C PHE A 4 2.81 5.49 -7.09
N TYR A 5 3.28 5.83 -8.28
CA TYR A 5 3.78 7.16 -8.64
C TYR A 5 2.82 7.77 -9.66
N HIS A 6 1.82 8.51 -9.20
CA HIS A 6 0.85 9.14 -10.08
C HIS A 6 1.34 10.52 -10.54
N ALA A 7 1.03 10.92 -11.77
CA ALA A 7 1.31 12.27 -12.27
C ALA A 7 0.60 13.33 -11.43
N ARG A 8 -0.66 13.09 -11.08
CA ARG A 8 -1.47 14.01 -10.29
C ARG A 8 -1.28 13.85 -8.79
N GLN A 9 -1.90 14.73 -8.01
CA GLN A 9 -1.75 14.76 -6.57
C GLN A 9 -2.51 13.62 -5.87
N PHE A 10 -2.11 13.33 -4.63
CA PHE A 10 -2.83 12.37 -3.79
C PHE A 10 -4.30 12.78 -3.63
N GLY A 11 -5.19 11.82 -3.84
CA GLY A 11 -6.64 11.97 -3.69
C GLY A 11 -7.33 12.60 -4.90
N GLU A 12 -6.59 13.02 -5.93
CA GLU A 12 -7.19 13.59 -7.13
C GLU A 12 -7.96 12.51 -7.92
N LYS A 13 -9.21 12.83 -8.29
CA LYS A 13 -10.11 11.92 -8.99
C LYS A 13 -9.76 11.80 -10.47
N GLY A 14 -10.24 10.71 -11.07
CA GLY A 14 -10.05 10.42 -12.50
C GLY A 14 -8.93 9.42 -12.75
N LEU A 15 -8.76 9.03 -14.02
CA LEU A 15 -7.71 8.10 -14.44
C LEU A 15 -6.34 8.74 -14.21
N GLN A 16 -5.47 8.02 -13.51
CA GLN A 16 -4.12 8.44 -13.18
C GLN A 16 -3.11 7.75 -14.09
N THR A 17 -2.14 8.51 -14.60
CA THR A 17 -1.00 7.99 -15.35
C THR A 17 0.23 7.90 -14.45
N LEU A 18 1.19 7.06 -14.85
CA LEU A 18 2.48 6.93 -14.19
C LEU A 18 3.33 8.20 -14.35
N ASP A 19 4.00 8.59 -13.27
CA ASP A 19 5.03 9.63 -13.23
C ASP A 19 6.38 8.98 -12.97
N MET A 20 7.21 8.94 -14.02
CA MET A 20 8.53 8.29 -13.95
C MET A 20 9.53 9.10 -13.12
N GLU A 21 9.43 10.42 -13.09
CA GLU A 21 10.36 11.27 -12.34
C GLU A 21 10.19 11.03 -10.84
N LYS A 22 8.94 11.01 -10.35
CA LYS A 22 8.65 10.63 -8.97
C LYS A 22 9.13 9.21 -8.63
N GLY A 23 9.07 8.30 -9.61
CA GLY A 23 9.57 6.94 -9.49
C GLY A 23 11.08 6.91 -9.27
N ILE A 24 11.85 7.64 -10.08
CA ILE A 24 13.31 7.74 -9.97
C ILE A 24 13.72 8.42 -8.65
N ASP A 25 13.00 9.47 -8.26
CA ASP A 25 13.26 10.22 -7.02
C ASP A 25 12.78 9.50 -5.75
N GLU A 26 12.20 8.31 -5.88
CA GLU A 26 11.63 7.52 -4.78
C GLU A 26 10.58 8.27 -3.94
N ARG A 27 9.79 9.15 -4.59
CA ARG A 27 8.74 9.95 -3.94
C ARG A 27 7.35 9.46 -4.34
N PRO A 28 6.85 8.36 -3.75
CA PRO A 28 5.58 7.78 -4.15
C PRO A 28 4.41 8.68 -3.78
N THR A 29 3.38 8.65 -4.61
CA THR A 29 2.10 9.30 -4.31
C THR A 29 1.27 8.44 -3.37
N TYR A 30 1.40 7.12 -3.48
CA TYR A 30 0.73 6.16 -2.62
C TYR A 30 1.68 5.05 -2.20
N VAL A 31 1.58 4.63 -0.94
CA VAL A 31 2.17 3.39 -0.42
C VAL A 31 1.03 2.58 0.18
N VAL A 32 0.77 1.39 -0.35
CA VAL A 32 -0.45 0.63 -0.03
C VAL A 32 -0.16 -0.85 0.20
N PHE A 33 -1.03 -1.49 0.98
CA PHE A 33 -1.21 -2.93 0.93
C PHE A 33 -2.25 -3.30 -0.13
N ASN A 34 -2.07 -4.43 -0.79
CA ASN A 34 -3.01 -5.02 -1.74
C ASN A 34 -3.55 -4.05 -2.82
N GLY A 35 -2.69 -3.17 -3.33
CA GLY A 35 -2.93 -2.43 -4.59
C GLY A 35 -3.87 -1.24 -4.55
N ALA A 36 -4.53 -0.93 -3.43
CA ALA A 36 -5.43 0.24 -3.34
C ALA A 36 -5.55 0.80 -1.92
N VAL A 37 -5.87 2.10 -1.82
CA VAL A 37 -6.22 2.74 -0.55
C VAL A 37 -7.47 2.05 0.01
N GLY A 38 -7.38 1.60 1.27
CA GLY A 38 -8.47 0.93 1.97
C GLY A 38 -8.76 -0.51 1.53
N SER A 39 -7.85 -1.15 0.78
CA SER A 39 -7.99 -2.53 0.31
C SER A 39 -8.21 -3.57 1.43
N LEU A 40 -7.73 -3.27 2.65
CA LEU A 40 -7.78 -4.13 3.84
C LEU A 40 -8.41 -3.40 5.05
N THR A 41 -9.35 -2.48 4.80
CA THR A 41 -10.04 -1.71 5.85
C THR A 41 -11.57 -1.80 5.72
N GLY A 42 -12.30 -1.40 6.77
CA GLY A 42 -13.77 -1.44 6.79
C GLY A 42 -14.29 -2.85 6.58
N ASP A 43 -15.25 -3.02 5.67
CA ASP A 43 -15.85 -4.32 5.35
C ASP A 43 -14.84 -5.34 4.78
N LYS A 44 -13.67 -4.88 4.32
CA LYS A 44 -12.57 -5.72 3.80
C LYS A 44 -11.47 -5.97 4.82
N ALA A 45 -11.67 -5.56 6.07
CA ALA A 45 -10.68 -5.76 7.13
C ALA A 45 -10.43 -7.25 7.38
N LEU A 46 -9.17 -7.60 7.66
CA LEU A 46 -8.78 -8.93 8.09
C LEU A 46 -9.52 -9.28 9.40
N GLN A 47 -10.09 -10.48 9.46
CA GLN A 47 -10.85 -10.95 10.62
C GLN A 47 -10.12 -12.10 11.30
N ALA A 48 -10.17 -12.13 12.63
CA ALA A 48 -9.73 -13.24 13.47
C ALA A 48 -10.50 -13.20 14.78
N LYS A 49 -10.53 -14.33 15.50
CA LYS A 49 -11.16 -14.46 16.83
C LYS A 49 -10.09 -14.60 17.90
N VAL A 50 -10.46 -14.26 19.14
CA VAL A 50 -9.60 -14.47 20.31
C VAL A 50 -9.22 -15.96 20.42
N GLY A 51 -7.92 -16.22 20.56
CA GLY A 51 -7.36 -17.56 20.62
C GLY A 51 -6.94 -18.16 19.28
N GLU A 52 -7.27 -17.53 18.14
CA GLU A 52 -6.81 -17.98 16.83
C GLU A 52 -5.34 -17.63 16.59
N ARG A 53 -4.63 -18.54 15.91
CA ARG A 53 -3.28 -18.27 15.39
C ARG A 53 -3.37 -17.72 13.98
N VAL A 54 -2.85 -16.52 13.78
CA VAL A 54 -2.81 -15.87 12.47
C VAL A 54 -1.42 -15.99 11.86
N ARG A 55 -1.35 -16.31 10.57
CA ARG A 55 -0.13 -16.23 9.76
C ARG A 55 -0.35 -15.25 8.62
N LEU A 56 0.57 -14.29 8.48
CA LEU A 56 0.59 -13.36 7.36
C LEU A 56 1.82 -13.63 6.50
N PHE A 57 1.62 -13.71 5.19
CA PHE A 57 2.72 -13.71 4.22
C PHE A 57 2.81 -12.30 3.63
N ILE A 58 3.78 -11.53 4.11
CA ILE A 58 3.93 -10.13 3.72
C ILE A 58 5.04 -10.01 2.68
N GLY A 59 4.63 -9.79 1.43
CA GLY A 59 5.53 -9.40 0.35
C GLY A 59 5.69 -7.88 0.29
N ASN A 60 6.91 -7.42 0.04
CA ASN A 60 7.17 -6.04 -0.39
C ASN A 60 7.57 -6.06 -1.87
N GLY A 61 6.68 -5.59 -2.74
CA GLY A 61 6.96 -5.49 -4.17
C GLY A 61 7.71 -4.22 -4.56
N GLY A 62 7.77 -3.23 -3.65
CA GLY A 62 8.37 -1.93 -3.94
C GLY A 62 7.59 -1.12 -5.00
N PRO A 63 8.29 -0.41 -5.90
CA PRO A 63 9.64 -0.74 -6.35
C PRO A 63 10.81 -0.26 -5.49
N ASN A 64 10.66 0.75 -4.62
CA ASN A 64 11.83 1.45 -4.07
C ASN A 64 11.95 1.36 -2.55
N LEU A 65 10.83 1.54 -1.84
CA LEU A 65 10.81 1.61 -0.39
C LEU A 65 10.96 0.24 0.25
N VAL A 66 11.72 0.19 1.34
CA VAL A 66 11.74 -0.95 2.26
C VAL A 66 10.65 -0.78 3.30
N SER A 67 9.81 -1.81 3.47
CA SER A 67 8.75 -1.81 4.47
C SER A 67 9.29 -2.16 5.86
N SER A 68 9.26 -1.21 6.79
CA SER A 68 9.38 -1.47 8.22
C SER A 68 8.03 -2.01 8.75
N PHE A 69 7.69 -3.23 8.36
CA PHE A 69 6.38 -3.80 8.63
C PHE A 69 6.12 -3.94 10.14
N HIS A 70 5.00 -3.40 10.59
CA HIS A 70 4.56 -3.42 11.97
C HIS A 70 3.03 -3.59 12.04
N ILE A 71 2.55 -4.40 12.98
CA ILE A 71 1.13 -4.51 13.32
C ILE A 71 0.97 -3.82 14.67
N ILE A 72 0.16 -2.76 14.69
CA ILE A 72 -0.19 -2.05 15.91
C ILE A 72 -0.98 -3.00 16.83
N GLY A 73 -0.57 -3.09 18.08
CA GLY A 73 -1.21 -3.87 19.15
C GLY A 73 -1.00 -3.19 20.48
#